data_AF-A0A067D748-F1
#
_entry.id   AF-A0A067D748-F1
#
_cell.length_a   1.000
_cell.length_b   1.000
_cell.length_c   1.000
_cell.angle_alpha   90.00
_cell.angle_beta   90.00
_cell.angle_gamma   90.00
#
_symmetry.space_group_name_H-M   'P 1'
#
loop_
_entity.id
_entity.type
_entity.pdbx_description
1 polymer ?
#
loop_
_entity_poly.entity_id
_entity_poly.type
_entity_poly.pdbx_seq_one_letter_code
_entity_poly.pdbx_strand_id
1 'polypeptide(L)'
;LVRIIQFSKNKVDYTEVTVYSLKTNFWRQIKELSFSFFFPLRTRALAAGALHWVTFKTTSTAKGYGLILAFDLKTEKFFRVLLPDIKDKTCFDFHVLSGSLSLTCIIYNHQQPGSIWVMKEYGVMESWTKLFSCFVKGVRRPLAYSNNADRVFVYKSGMPLYWYHVEKMMEVRMEVRLVHIHDAPHFFRSAVICVDSLVLPYAFFYL
;
A
#
# COMPACT_ATOMS: atom_id res chain seq x y z
N LEU A 1 9.07 -14.87 -5.03
CA LEU A 1 8.41 -14.32 -3.80
C LEU A 1 9.42 -13.48 -3.03
N VAL A 2 9.00 -12.38 -2.40
CA VAL A 2 9.88 -11.56 -1.53
C VAL A 2 9.35 -11.63 -0.10
N ARG A 3 10.23 -11.94 0.85
CA ARG A 3 9.93 -12.03 2.27
C ARG A 3 10.82 -11.05 3.03
N ILE A 4 10.20 -10.21 3.85
CA ILE A 4 10.87 -9.29 4.77
C ILE A 4 10.51 -9.73 6.20
N ILE A 5 11.51 -10.00 7.02
CA ILE A 5 11.36 -10.37 8.42
C ILE A 5 12.00 -9.26 9.25
N GLN A 6 11.29 -8.83 10.28
CA GLN A 6 11.81 -7.89 11.27
C GLN A 6 11.82 -8.53 12.64
N PHE A 7 12.92 -8.37 13.36
CA PHE A 7 13.06 -8.88 14.71
C PHE A 7 13.96 -7.96 15.52
N SER A 8 13.72 -7.90 16.82
CA SER A 8 14.54 -7.12 17.76
C SER A 8 15.33 -8.08 18.65
N LYS A 9 16.64 -7.85 18.78
CA LYS A 9 17.51 -8.62 19.67
C LYS A 9 18.44 -7.64 20.40
N ASN A 10 18.47 -7.69 21.74
CA ASN A 10 19.26 -6.79 22.58
C ASN A 10 19.01 -5.29 22.31
N LYS A 11 17.75 -4.90 22.07
CA LYS A 11 17.33 -3.53 21.69
C LYS A 11 17.90 -3.03 20.35
N VAL A 12 18.41 -3.94 19.52
CA VAL A 12 18.82 -3.65 18.14
C VAL A 12 17.79 -4.28 17.20
N ASP A 13 17.27 -3.48 16.27
CA ASP A 13 16.31 -3.94 15.27
C ASP A 13 17.04 -4.42 14.02
N TYR A 14 16.70 -5.64 13.61
CA TYR A 14 17.23 -6.32 12.43
C TYR A 14 16.15 -6.46 11.38
N THR A 15 16.55 -6.33 10.12
CA THR A 15 15.70 -6.62 8.97
C THR A 15 16.41 -7.64 8.08
N GLU A 16 15.74 -8.74 7.82
CA GLU A 16 16.19 -9.75 6.87
C GLU A 16 15.28 -9.73 5.65
N VAL A 17 15.87 -9.61 4.46
CA VAL A 17 15.17 -9.72 3.19
C VAL A 17 15.63 -10.95 2.46
N THR A 18 14.68 -11.79 2.07
CA THR A 18 14.92 -12.99 1.29
C THR A 18 14.04 -13.01 0.05
N VAL A 19 14.61 -13.49 -1.06
CA VAL A 19 13.91 -13.67 -2.32
C VAL A 19 13.92 -15.14 -2.65
N TYR A 20 12.74 -15.67 -2.96
CA TYR A 20 12.57 -17.02 -3.46
C TYR A 20 12.63 -17.02 -4.98
N SER A 21 13.56 -17.80 -5.52
CA SER A 21 13.74 -18.03 -6.94
C SER A 21 13.05 -19.34 -7.34
N LEU A 22 12.09 -19.26 -8.27
CA LEU A 22 11.45 -20.44 -8.85
C LEU A 22 12.44 -21.28 -9.66
N LYS A 23 13.39 -20.64 -10.35
CA LYS A 23 14.39 -21.31 -11.17
C LYS A 23 15.29 -22.24 -10.35
N THR A 24 15.66 -21.82 -9.14
CA THR A 24 16.56 -22.58 -8.28
C THR A 24 15.84 -23.31 -7.16
N ASN A 25 14.56 -23.02 -6.91
CA ASN A 25 13.77 -23.55 -5.79
C ASN A 25 14.40 -23.28 -4.40
N PHE A 26 15.08 -22.14 -4.24
CA PHE A 26 15.71 -21.76 -2.97
C PHE A 26 15.44 -20.31 -2.61
N TRP A 27 15.43 -20.05 -1.30
CA TRP A 27 15.49 -18.72 -0.74
C TRP A 27 16.94 -18.25 -0.71
N ARG A 28 17.17 -17.02 -1.17
CA ARG A 28 18.46 -16.34 -1.04
C ARG A 28 18.30 -15.01 -0.31
N GLN A 29 19.30 -14.64 0.46
CA GLN A 29 19.30 -13.41 1.25
C GLN A 29 19.82 -12.22 0.43
N ILE A 30 19.15 -11.07 0.55
CA ILE A 30 19.60 -9.78 0.03
C ILE A 30 20.27 -9.02 1.17
N LYS A 31 21.56 -8.72 1.05
CA LYS A 31 22.37 -8.05 2.11
C LYS A 31 22.37 -6.52 2.03
N GLU A 32 21.69 -5.93 1.05
CA GLU A 32 21.80 -4.51 0.72
C GLU A 32 21.16 -3.57 1.76
N LEU A 33 20.23 -4.06 2.58
CA LEU A 33 19.61 -3.25 3.65
C LEU A 33 20.43 -3.34 4.94
N SER A 34 21.36 -2.41 5.12
CA SER A 34 22.09 -2.18 6.37
C SER A 34 21.37 -1.23 7.34
N PHE A 35 20.17 -0.74 6.99
CA PHE A 35 19.44 0.27 7.75
C PHE A 35 18.28 -0.33 8.54
N SER A 36 18.13 0.13 9.78
CA SER A 36 16.98 -0.16 10.64
C SER A 36 15.77 0.68 10.19
N PHE A 37 15.06 0.19 9.18
CA PHE A 37 13.72 0.66 8.83
C PHE A 37 12.67 -0.18 9.53
N PHE A 38 11.60 0.42 10.01
CA PHE A 38 10.38 -0.28 10.41
C PHE A 38 9.46 -0.42 9.20
N PHE A 39 9.06 -1.66 8.89
CA PHE A 39 8.13 -2.01 7.82
C PHE A 39 6.79 -2.41 8.44
N PRO A 40 5.79 -1.51 8.46
CA PRO A 40 4.47 -1.84 8.94
C PRO A 40 3.87 -3.00 8.14
N LEU A 41 3.36 -4.03 8.84
CA LEU A 41 2.82 -5.26 8.25
C LEU A 41 1.67 -5.05 7.23
N ARG A 42 1.08 -3.85 7.19
CA ARG A 42 -0.14 -3.54 6.45
C ARG A 42 0.05 -2.66 5.21
N THR A 43 1.24 -2.13 4.95
CA THR A 43 1.49 -1.16 3.88
C THR A 43 2.38 -1.77 2.80
N ARG A 44 1.75 -2.38 1.79
CA ARG A 44 2.45 -3.00 0.65
C ARG A 44 1.68 -2.77 -0.64
N ALA A 45 2.37 -2.34 -1.69
CA ALA A 45 1.82 -2.26 -3.04
C ALA A 45 2.83 -2.70 -4.09
N LEU A 46 2.34 -3.33 -5.16
CA LEU A 46 3.11 -3.72 -6.33
C LEU A 46 2.72 -2.80 -7.49
N ALA A 47 3.63 -1.93 -7.93
CA ALA A 47 3.42 -1.04 -9.05
C ALA A 47 4.72 -0.86 -9.82
N ALA A 48 4.63 -0.64 -11.15
CA ALA A 48 5.80 -0.43 -12.01
C ALA A 48 6.93 -1.46 -11.82
N GLY A 49 6.57 -2.73 -11.58
CA GLY A 49 7.54 -3.83 -11.39
C GLY A 49 8.29 -3.83 -10.05
N ALA A 50 7.93 -2.96 -9.11
CA ALA A 50 8.56 -2.88 -7.79
C ALA A 50 7.55 -3.09 -6.64
N LEU A 51 8.00 -3.74 -5.57
CA LEU A 51 7.28 -3.81 -4.31
C LEU A 51 7.59 -2.59 -3.48
N HIS A 52 6.58 -2.01 -2.82
CA HIS A 52 6.69 -0.74 -2.13
C HIS A 52 6.14 -0.82 -0.72
N TRP A 53 6.78 -0.11 0.22
CA TRP A 53 6.38 0.01 1.61
C TRP A 53 6.52 1.45 2.09
N VAL A 54 5.56 1.92 2.87
CA VAL A 54 5.79 3.11 3.70
C VAL A 54 6.57 2.65 4.93
N THR A 55 7.75 3.20 5.15
CA THR A 55 8.67 2.80 6.22
C THR A 55 9.03 3.99 7.10
N PHE A 56 9.45 3.70 8.33
CA PHE A 56 9.91 4.70 9.28
C PHE A 56 11.34 4.38 9.73
N LYS A 57 12.19 5.38 9.92
CA LYS A 57 13.54 5.15 10.45
C LYS A 57 13.44 4.89 11.96
N THR A 58 14.00 3.79 12.46
CA THR A 58 13.85 3.42 13.89
C THR A 58 14.61 4.35 14.84
N THR A 59 15.59 5.11 14.35
CA THR A 59 16.49 5.91 15.19
C THR A 59 16.05 7.37 15.41
N SER A 60 14.94 7.84 14.82
CA SER A 60 14.54 9.23 15.00
C SER A 60 13.53 9.39 16.14
N THR A 61 13.97 10.09 17.19
CA THR A 61 13.10 10.73 18.21
C THR A 61 12.17 11.78 17.62
N ALA A 62 12.38 12.17 16.36
CA ALA A 62 11.44 12.97 15.60
C ALA A 62 10.25 12.12 15.17
N LYS A 63 9.04 12.68 15.31
CA LYS A 63 7.76 12.22 14.74
C LYS A 63 7.80 12.28 13.19
N GLY A 64 8.82 11.66 12.61
CA GLY A 64 9.36 11.94 11.29
C GLY A 64 8.65 11.17 10.20
N TYR A 65 8.15 11.93 9.24
CA TYR A 65 7.59 11.53 7.96
C TYR A 65 8.14 10.19 7.46
N GLY A 66 7.23 9.25 7.19
CA GLY A 66 7.62 7.98 6.56
C GLY A 66 8.31 8.23 5.22
N LEU A 67 9.05 7.26 4.70
CA LEU A 67 9.50 7.27 3.31
C LEU A 67 8.92 6.07 2.59
N ILE A 68 8.74 6.15 1.27
CA ILE A 68 8.43 4.96 0.49
C ILE A 68 9.75 4.30 0.12
N LEU A 69 9.92 3.07 0.60
CA LEU A 69 10.99 2.20 0.14
C LEU A 69 10.41 1.27 -0.93
N ALA A 70 11.13 1.13 -2.03
CA ALA A 70 10.77 0.25 -3.12
C ALA A 70 11.85 -0.81 -3.34
N PHE A 71 11.44 -2.00 -3.76
CA PHE A 71 12.31 -3.11 -4.15
C PHE A 71 11.98 -3.49 -5.59
N ASP A 72 12.91 -3.20 -6.50
CA ASP A 72 12.79 -3.54 -7.92
C ASP A 72 12.89 -5.06 -8.06
N LEU A 73 11.88 -5.71 -8.65
CA LEU A 73 11.86 -7.18 -8.79
C LEU A 73 12.80 -7.70 -9.89
N LYS A 74 13.20 -6.84 -10.84
CA LYS A 74 14.10 -7.19 -11.94
C LYS A 74 15.56 -7.02 -11.55
N THR A 75 15.91 -5.88 -10.95
CA THR A 75 17.29 -5.61 -10.52
C THR A 75 17.58 -6.09 -9.11
N GLU A 76 16.52 -6.39 -8.33
CA GLU A 76 16.59 -6.86 -6.95
C GLU A 76 17.32 -5.87 -6.03
N LYS A 77 17.09 -4.58 -6.29
CA LYS A 77 17.71 -3.47 -5.56
C LYS A 77 16.66 -2.64 -4.86
N PHE A 78 17.05 -2.12 -3.71
CA PHE A 78 16.24 -1.14 -3.00
C PHE A 78 16.48 0.27 -3.53
N PHE A 79 15.41 1.04 -3.64
CA PHE A 79 15.48 2.46 -3.95
C PHE A 79 14.39 3.22 -3.20
N ARG A 80 14.53 4.54 -3.12
CA ARG A 80 13.58 5.41 -2.43
C ARG A 80 12.64 6.04 -3.44
N VAL A 81 11.37 6.12 -3.06
CA VAL A 81 10.35 6.91 -3.77
C VAL A 81 9.94 8.05 -2.85
N LEU A 82 9.95 9.27 -3.40
CA LEU A 82 9.61 10.46 -2.63
C LEU A 82 8.11 10.49 -2.32
N LEU A 83 7.79 10.86 -1.09
CA LEU A 83 6.42 11.16 -0.70
C LEU A 83 5.95 12.49 -1.34
N PRO A 84 4.63 12.67 -1.50
CA PRO A 84 4.09 13.99 -1.78
C PRO A 84 4.50 15.00 -0.71
N ASP A 85 4.69 16.28 -1.09
CA ASP A 85 4.93 17.37 -0.14
C ASP A 85 3.66 17.61 0.70
N ILE A 86 3.60 16.92 1.85
CA ILE A 86 2.48 16.97 2.77
C ILE A 86 2.99 17.43 4.14
N LYS A 87 2.80 18.71 4.42
CA LYS A 87 3.07 19.30 5.73
C LYS A 87 2.12 18.73 6.78
N ASP A 88 2.66 18.37 7.94
CA ASP A 88 1.92 18.02 9.17
C ASP A 88 0.94 16.83 9.09
N LYS A 89 1.14 15.90 8.15
CA LYS A 89 0.36 14.65 8.09
C LYS A 89 1.22 13.41 8.25
N THR A 90 0.66 12.39 8.89
CA THR A 90 1.23 11.05 8.92
C THR A 90 0.52 10.20 7.85
N CYS A 91 1.29 9.50 7.03
CA CYS A 91 0.72 8.62 6.02
C CYS A 91 0.72 7.18 6.53
N PHE A 92 -0.47 6.58 6.54
CA PHE A 92 -0.74 5.34 7.25
C PHE A 92 -0.97 4.15 6.34
N ASP A 93 -1.36 4.42 5.09
CA ASP A 93 -1.78 3.36 4.20
C ASP A 93 -1.38 3.62 2.76
N PHE A 94 -1.02 2.54 2.08
CA PHE A 94 -0.33 2.57 0.81
C PHE A 94 -0.87 1.46 -0.09
N HIS A 95 -1.38 1.84 -1.26
CA HIS A 95 -2.15 0.99 -2.17
C HIS A 95 -1.82 1.26 -3.63
N VAL A 96 -2.39 0.47 -4.52
CA VAL A 96 -2.44 0.75 -5.95
C VAL A 96 -3.87 1.10 -6.32
N LEU A 97 -4.05 2.21 -7.04
CA LEU A 97 -5.32 2.60 -7.64
C LEU A 97 -5.10 2.72 -9.14
N SER A 98 -5.74 1.82 -9.91
CA SER A 98 -5.65 1.77 -11.37
C SER A 98 -4.20 1.80 -11.90
N GLY A 99 -3.32 1.00 -11.29
CA GLY A 99 -1.90 0.90 -11.67
C GLY A 99 -0.99 1.98 -11.07
N SER A 100 -1.54 3.05 -10.51
CA SER A 100 -0.78 4.12 -9.86
C SER A 100 -0.65 3.92 -8.36
N LEU A 101 0.49 4.34 -7.79
CA LEU A 101 0.67 4.36 -6.34
C LEU A 101 -0.32 5.33 -5.69
N SER A 102 -0.95 4.89 -4.61
CA SER A 102 -1.88 5.69 -3.81
C SER A 102 -1.51 5.70 -2.34
N LEU A 103 -1.67 6.86 -1.72
CA LEU A 103 -1.31 7.12 -0.34
C LEU A 103 -2.48 7.74 0.42
N THR A 104 -2.82 7.18 1.58
CA THR A 104 -3.78 7.76 2.52
C THR A 104 -3.02 8.43 3.67
N CYS A 105 -3.18 9.75 3.79
CA CYS A 105 -2.57 10.54 4.86
C CYS A 105 -3.62 11.08 5.81
N ILE A 106 -3.36 10.95 7.11
CA ILE A 106 -4.24 11.37 8.21
C ILE A 106 -3.46 12.35 9.08
N ILE A 107 -4.15 13.37 9.59
CA ILE A 107 -3.56 14.38 10.46
C ILE A 107 -3.52 13.85 11.89
N TYR A 108 -2.40 14.08 12.58
CA TYR A 108 -2.09 13.51 13.90
C TYR A 108 -3.17 13.76 14.97
N ASN A 109 -3.89 14.89 14.90
CA ASN A 109 -4.94 15.23 15.86
C ASN A 109 -6.34 14.71 15.47
N HIS A 110 -6.50 14.05 14.32
CA HIS A 110 -7.78 13.57 13.76
C HIS A 110 -8.90 14.62 13.65
N GLN A 111 -8.62 15.90 13.89
CA GLN A 111 -9.60 16.99 13.80
C GLN A 111 -9.74 17.52 12.38
N GLN A 112 -8.74 17.28 11.55
CA GLN A 112 -8.68 17.72 10.16
C GLN A 112 -8.88 16.54 9.21
N PRO A 113 -9.43 16.78 8.01
CA PRO A 113 -9.73 15.71 7.08
C PRO A 113 -8.44 15.05 6.58
N GLY A 114 -8.45 13.71 6.57
CA GLY A 114 -7.43 12.93 5.88
C GLY A 114 -7.51 13.20 4.37
N SER A 115 -6.44 12.90 3.65
CA SER A 115 -6.37 13.10 2.20
C SER A 115 -5.82 11.86 1.52
N ILE A 116 -6.42 11.52 0.38
CA ILE A 116 -5.94 10.46 -0.51
C ILE A 116 -5.20 11.09 -1.68
N TRP A 117 -4.01 10.58 -1.95
CA TRP A 117 -3.12 11.04 -3.02
C TRP A 117 -2.83 9.90 -3.99
N VAL A 118 -2.55 10.24 -5.25
CA VAL A 118 -2.12 9.31 -6.29
C VAL A 118 -0.96 9.89 -7.09
N MET A 119 0.06 9.06 -7.33
CA MET A 119 1.20 9.38 -8.17
C MET A 119 0.84 9.13 -9.64
N LYS A 120 0.63 10.21 -10.40
CA LYS A 120 0.21 10.11 -11.81
C LYS A 120 1.33 9.61 -12.71
N GLU A 121 2.56 9.98 -12.41
CA GLU A 121 3.76 9.53 -13.11
C GLU A 121 4.70 8.86 -12.12
N TYR A 122 4.99 7.59 -12.37
CA TYR A 122 5.73 6.77 -11.43
C TYR A 122 7.15 7.33 -11.17
N GLY A 123 7.51 7.49 -9.89
CA GLY A 123 8.81 8.00 -9.47
C GLY A 123 8.95 9.53 -9.47
N VAL A 124 8.00 10.28 -10.05
CA VAL A 124 8.03 11.74 -10.11
C VAL A 124 7.25 12.32 -8.93
N MET A 125 7.95 13.05 -8.06
CA MET A 125 7.38 13.62 -6.83
C MET A 125 6.27 14.64 -7.13
N GLU A 126 6.47 15.45 -8.16
CA GLU A 126 5.57 16.53 -8.57
C GLU A 126 4.26 15.99 -9.16
N SER A 127 4.24 14.72 -9.58
CA SER A 127 3.06 14.07 -10.15
C SER A 127 2.04 13.62 -9.11
N TRP A 128 2.39 13.69 -7.82
CA TRP A 128 1.45 13.37 -6.76
C TRP A 128 0.30 14.36 -6.75
N THR A 129 -0.89 13.87 -7.05
CA THR A 129 -2.13 14.66 -7.08
C THR A 129 -3.05 14.21 -5.95
N LYS A 130 -3.62 15.17 -5.22
CA LYS A 130 -4.66 14.89 -4.23
C LYS A 130 -5.96 14.53 -4.95
N LEU A 131 -6.51 13.36 -4.66
CA LEU A 131 -7.81 12.95 -5.20
C LEU A 131 -8.95 13.63 -4.44
N PHE A 132 -9.00 13.44 -3.12
CA PHE A 132 -10.02 14.06 -2.27
C PHE A 132 -9.58 14.11 -0.81
N SER A 133 -10.29 14.91 -0.02
CA SER A 133 -10.14 14.99 1.43
C SER A 133 -11.40 14.49 2.12
N CYS A 134 -11.26 13.86 3.29
CA CYS A 134 -12.41 13.36 4.02
C CYS A 134 -12.21 13.34 5.54
N PHE A 135 -13.26 13.73 6.28
CA PHE A 135 -13.29 13.69 7.74
C PHE A 135 -13.62 12.27 8.18
N VAL A 136 -12.64 11.54 8.70
CA VAL A 136 -12.91 10.15 9.06
C VAL A 136 -11.99 9.57 10.10
N LYS A 137 -12.65 8.88 11.04
CA LYS A 137 -12.04 7.87 11.88
C LYS A 137 -11.86 6.58 11.06
N GLY A 138 -10.68 5.97 11.13
CA GLY A 138 -10.35 4.69 10.49
C GLY A 138 -9.62 4.80 9.15
N VAL A 139 -9.05 3.68 8.72
CA VAL A 139 -8.24 3.58 7.49
C VAL A 139 -9.14 3.51 6.26
N ARG A 140 -8.85 4.35 5.25
CA ARG A 140 -9.50 4.36 3.94
C ARG A 140 -8.57 3.90 2.84
N ARG A 141 -9.07 3.02 1.96
CA ARG A 141 -8.35 2.47 0.82
C ARG A 141 -9.14 2.73 -0.45
N PRO A 142 -8.65 3.54 -1.39
CA PRO A 142 -9.27 3.62 -2.70
C PRO A 142 -9.02 2.28 -3.42
N LEU A 143 -10.06 1.75 -4.05
CA LEU A 143 -10.04 0.43 -4.70
C LEU A 143 -10.12 0.55 -6.22
N ALA A 144 -10.98 1.44 -6.72
CA ALA A 144 -11.20 1.63 -8.16
C ALA A 144 -11.80 3.01 -8.46
N TYR A 145 -11.74 3.42 -9.73
CA TYR A 145 -12.55 4.52 -10.26
C TYR A 145 -13.86 4.00 -10.84
N SER A 146 -14.89 4.85 -10.91
CA SER A 146 -16.04 4.62 -11.79
C SER A 146 -15.63 4.68 -13.26
N ASN A 147 -16.47 4.16 -14.15
CA ASN A 147 -16.19 4.15 -15.59
C ASN A 147 -15.90 5.54 -16.17
N ASN A 148 -16.57 6.57 -15.64
CA ASN A 148 -16.39 7.98 -16.00
C ASN A 148 -15.42 8.73 -15.06
N ALA A 149 -14.76 8.04 -14.12
CA ALA A 149 -13.81 8.57 -13.15
C ALA A 149 -14.33 9.72 -12.24
N ASP A 150 -15.64 9.94 -12.18
CA ASP A 150 -16.29 10.94 -11.30
C ASP A 150 -16.36 10.50 -9.83
N ARG A 151 -16.16 9.19 -9.59
CA ARG A 151 -16.26 8.55 -8.28
C ARG A 151 -15.09 7.62 -8.04
N VAL A 152 -14.72 7.50 -6.77
CA VAL A 152 -13.73 6.54 -6.29
C VAL A 152 -14.43 5.54 -5.38
N PHE A 153 -14.22 4.26 -5.63
CA PHE A 153 -14.70 3.19 -4.78
C PHE A 153 -13.76 3.03 -3.59
N VAL A 154 -14.27 3.10 -2.37
CA VAL A 154 -13.42 3.18 -1.18
C VAL A 154 -13.83 2.15 -0.13
N TYR A 155 -12.84 1.44 0.40
CA TYR A 155 -12.98 0.63 1.60
C TYR A 155 -12.67 1.45 2.84
N LYS A 156 -13.48 1.30 3.89
CA LYS A 156 -13.21 1.85 5.23
C LYS A 156 -13.30 0.73 6.25
N SER A 157 -12.26 0.59 7.07
CA SER A 157 -12.23 -0.44 8.11
C SER A 157 -13.47 -0.37 9.01
N GLY A 158 -14.17 -1.49 9.15
CA GLY A 158 -15.36 -1.62 9.99
C GLY A 158 -16.63 -0.97 9.42
N MET A 159 -16.62 -0.54 8.16
CA MET A 159 -17.78 0.08 7.50
C MET A 159 -18.05 -0.61 6.15
N PRO A 160 -19.29 -0.54 5.64
CA PRO A 160 -19.60 -0.94 4.28
C PRO A 160 -18.77 -0.17 3.24
N LEU A 161 -18.67 -0.72 2.03
CA LEU A 161 -18.05 -0.03 0.90
C LEU A 161 -18.93 1.12 0.40
N TYR A 162 -18.33 2.15 -0.19
CA TYR A 162 -19.04 3.33 -0.71
C TYR A 162 -18.36 3.88 -1.95
N TRP A 163 -19.16 4.53 -2.80
CA TRP A 163 -18.65 5.44 -3.83
C TRP A 163 -18.45 6.83 -3.20
N TYR A 164 -17.27 7.38 -3.36
CA TYR A 164 -16.98 8.77 -3.04
C TYR A 164 -17.02 9.60 -4.32
N HIS A 165 -17.94 10.57 -4.41
CA HIS A 165 -18.01 11.49 -5.54
C HIS A 165 -16.96 12.57 -5.36
N VAL A 166 -15.98 12.62 -6.26
CA VAL A 166 -14.76 13.41 -6.08
C VAL A 166 -15.06 14.91 -6.05
N GLU A 167 -15.85 15.39 -7.01
CA GLU A 167 -16.20 16.81 -7.14
C GLU A 167 -17.19 17.28 -6.06
N LYS A 168 -18.22 16.47 -5.80
CA LYS A 168 -19.29 16.82 -4.87
C LYS A 168 -18.89 16.63 -3.41
N MET A 169 -17.74 15.98 -3.15
CA MET A 169 -17.26 15.60 -1.83
C MET A 169 -18.31 14.83 -0.99
N MET A 170 -19.08 13.96 -1.64
CA MET A 170 -20.19 13.21 -1.03
C MET A 170 -19.96 11.70 -1.10
N GLU A 171 -20.42 11.00 -0.07
CA GLU A 171 -20.39 9.53 0.02
C GLU A 171 -21.76 8.95 -0.32
N VAL A 172 -21.79 7.99 -1.24
CA VAL A 172 -22.98 7.18 -1.53
C VAL A 172 -22.68 5.77 -1.06
N ARG A 173 -23.39 5.34 -0.01
CA ARG A 173 -23.27 3.99 0.55
C ARG A 173 -23.68 2.97 -0.49
N MET A 174 -22.89 1.89 -0.63
CA MET A 174 -23.33 0.73 -1.39
C MET A 174 -24.06 -0.27 -0.51
N GLU A 175 -25.09 -0.87 -1.08
CA GLU A 175 -25.55 -2.19 -0.65
C GLU A 175 -24.61 -3.23 -1.24
N VAL A 176 -23.68 -3.72 -0.41
CA VAL A 176 -22.85 -4.86 -0.77
C VAL A 176 -23.59 -6.11 -0.30
N ARG A 177 -23.90 -7.03 -1.22
CA ARG A 177 -24.28 -8.38 -0.82
C ARG A 177 -23.04 -9.06 -0.24
N LEU A 178 -23.01 -9.23 1.07
CA LEU A 178 -21.95 -9.98 1.73
C LEU A 178 -22.05 -11.44 1.27
N VAL A 179 -21.15 -11.85 0.39
CA VAL A 179 -20.99 -13.26 0.05
C VAL A 179 -20.29 -13.94 1.23
N HIS A 180 -21.03 -14.81 1.93
CA HIS A 180 -20.43 -15.69 2.92
C HIS A 180 -19.67 -16.79 2.18
N ILE A 181 -18.35 -16.78 2.31
CA ILE A 181 -17.52 -17.91 1.90
C ILE A 181 -17.46 -18.83 3.11
N HIS A 182 -18.16 -19.97 3.03
CA HIS A 182 -18.07 -21.01 4.06
C HIS A 182 -16.60 -21.42 4.25
N ASP A 183 -16.20 -21.61 5.51
CA ASP A 183 -14.83 -21.94 5.94
C ASP A 183 -13.75 -20.84 5.77
N ALA A 184 -14.11 -19.65 5.30
CA ALA A 184 -13.18 -18.52 5.31
C ALA A 184 -13.00 -17.95 6.74
N PRO A 185 -11.76 -17.63 7.17
CA PRO A 185 -11.52 -17.04 8.48
C PRO A 185 -12.20 -15.66 8.60
N HIS A 186 -12.76 -15.38 9.78
CA HIS A 186 -13.51 -14.14 10.07
C HIS A 186 -12.71 -12.83 9.88
N PHE A 187 -11.37 -12.89 9.86
CA PHE A 187 -10.54 -11.74 9.53
C PHE A 187 -9.22 -12.17 8.87
N PHE A 188 -8.73 -11.35 7.93
CA PHE A 188 -7.37 -11.44 7.38
C PHE A 188 -6.55 -10.27 7.90
N ARG A 189 -5.46 -10.52 8.64
CA ARG A 189 -4.55 -9.45 9.14
C ARG A 189 -3.58 -8.93 8.07
N SER A 190 -3.33 -9.72 7.03
CA SER A 190 -2.47 -9.36 5.90
C SER A 190 -2.87 -10.16 4.66
N ALA A 191 -3.92 -9.70 3.97
CA ALA A 191 -4.20 -10.17 2.63
C ALA A 191 -3.51 -9.22 1.64
N VAL A 192 -2.58 -9.74 0.84
CA VAL A 192 -2.17 -9.07 -0.40
C VAL A 192 -3.24 -9.44 -1.41
N ILE A 193 -4.14 -8.52 -1.71
CA ILE A 193 -5.05 -8.69 -2.84
C ILE A 193 -4.21 -8.37 -4.07
N CYS A 194 -3.60 -9.39 -4.69
CA CYS A 194 -3.12 -9.25 -6.05
C CYS A 194 -4.34 -9.15 -6.94
N VAL A 195 -4.70 -7.94 -7.36
CA VAL A 195 -5.59 -7.74 -8.51
C VAL A 195 -4.70 -7.72 -9.75
N ASP A 196 -3.97 -8.80 -9.94
CA ASP A 196 -3.68 -9.24 -11.29
C ASP A 196 -4.64 -10.39 -11.54
N SER A 197 -5.11 -10.52 -12.78
CA SER A 197 -6.13 -11.46 -13.20
C SER A 197 -6.13 -12.77 -12.39
N LEU A 198 -7.29 -13.25 -11.94
CA LEU A 198 -7.44 -14.65 -11.47
C LEU A 198 -7.11 -15.68 -12.58
N VAL A 199 -6.74 -15.20 -13.78
CA VAL A 199 -6.15 -15.99 -14.84
C VAL A 199 -4.62 -15.97 -14.67
N LEU A 200 -4.07 -17.13 -14.33
CA LEU A 200 -2.63 -17.40 -14.29
C LEU A 200 -1.93 -16.89 -15.56
N PRO A 201 -0.76 -16.21 -15.47
CA PRO A 201 -0.04 -15.74 -16.66
C PRO A 201 0.55 -16.85 -17.54
N TYR A 202 0.47 -18.12 -17.16
CA TYR A 202 0.96 -19.24 -17.96
C TYR A 202 0.12 -20.49 -17.72
N ALA A 203 -0.90 -20.69 -18.55
CA ALA A 203 -1.44 -22.01 -18.85
C ALA A 203 -1.80 -22.04 -20.34
N PHE A 204 -0.80 -22.27 -21.18
CA PHE A 204 -1.05 -22.94 -22.44
C PHE A 204 -1.41 -24.39 -22.10
N PHE A 205 -2.64 -24.80 -22.41
CA PHE A 205 -2.91 -26.17 -22.79
C PHE A 205 -3.77 -26.13 -24.04
N TYR A 206 -3.14 -26.47 -25.17
CA TYR A 206 -3.82 -27.02 -26.32
C TYR A 206 -4.21 -28.45 -25.96
N LEU A 207 -5.52 -28.72 -25.91
CA LEU A 207 -6.26 -29.75 -26.63
C LEU A 207 -7.72 -29.70 -26.17
#